data_AF-A0A3E0RC55-F1
#
_entry.id   AF-A0A3E0RC55-F1
#
_cell.length_a   1.000
_cell.length_b   1.000
_cell.length_c   1.000
_cell.angle_alpha   90.00
_cell.angle_beta   90.00
_cell.angle_gamma   90.00
#
_symmetry.space_group_name_H-M   'P 1'
#
loop_
_entity.id
_entity.type
_entity.pdbx_description
1 polymer ?
#
loop_
_entity_poly.entity_id
_entity_poly.type
_entity_poly.pdbx_seq_one_letter_code
_entity_poly.pdbx_strand_id
1 'polypeptide(L)'
;METLEFFRANGLIAPDAVVFAKAFQVFMRIAGKDACWDLKKSRHRIFSGFINSKRNHLFYKTMDARPLLLAMIGQFPETGKNVIVRKHICDCKFCLNPSHYYYGTKADVRLETNQRNGDTLTPQLVDQIRQADKGLSSKALSRRFNVSYQRVRKIRVGETFDVMQDQADASTLSEGWNMLEKVLHHLASSHPDEVRRYELDFHMTSEMECPWHRNGTKQHKGRFGHMGECLDCLEELKQGKCTVDVTQFDYRWYWTVKRFWDQVDVRGEDECWPWLGATKKGGTESVAYCPSPVHSGATQSAMRVAFWLSRGFVGKYRIHTKKTCEKFCCNPLHLEARGLDDVPIPSKIENIQLNYVNIFEHFKKADNQIGGDRPESLSP
;
A
#
# COMPACT_ATOMS: atom_id res chain seq x y z
N MET A 1 -4.85 -17.97 -17.42
CA MET A 1 -3.74 -17.20 -18.03
C MET A 1 -3.05 -16.47 -16.90
N GLU A 2 -1.76 -16.72 -16.71
CA GLU A 2 -0.98 -16.06 -15.65
C GLU A 2 -0.26 -14.81 -16.16
N THR A 3 0.10 -13.90 -15.26
CA THR A 3 0.74 -12.61 -15.62
C THR A 3 2.01 -12.82 -16.45
N LEU A 4 2.89 -13.75 -16.05
CA LEU A 4 4.13 -14.01 -16.79
C LEU A 4 3.90 -14.67 -18.15
N GLU A 5 2.89 -15.53 -18.25
CA GLU A 5 2.47 -16.10 -19.54
C GLU A 5 1.99 -15.01 -20.48
N PHE A 6 1.19 -14.05 -19.97
CA PHE A 6 0.71 -12.92 -20.75
C PHE A 6 1.85 -12.01 -21.23
N PHE A 7 2.82 -11.71 -20.36
CA PHE A 7 4.02 -10.96 -20.76
C PHE A 7 4.79 -11.71 -21.87
N ARG A 8 5.00 -13.02 -21.70
CA ARG A 8 5.68 -13.87 -22.68
C ARG A 8 4.95 -13.92 -24.02
N ALA A 9 3.62 -14.05 -24.00
CA ALA A 9 2.79 -14.04 -25.21
C ALA A 9 2.87 -12.70 -25.97
N ASN A 10 3.23 -11.63 -25.27
CA ASN A 10 3.47 -10.30 -25.81
C ASN A 10 4.95 -10.04 -26.14
N GLY A 11 5.81 -11.07 -26.15
CA GLY A 11 7.23 -10.95 -26.50
C GLY A 11 8.08 -10.27 -25.42
N LEU A 12 7.60 -10.23 -24.18
CA LEU A 12 8.31 -9.70 -23.02
C LEU A 12 8.88 -10.81 -22.16
N ILE A 13 9.88 -10.47 -21.35
CA ILE A 13 10.55 -11.39 -20.44
C ILE A 13 10.24 -11.03 -18.98
N ALA A 14 10.52 -11.92 -18.03
CA ALA A 14 10.26 -11.66 -16.61
C ALA A 14 10.88 -10.35 -16.06
N PRO A 15 12.10 -9.92 -16.47
CA PRO A 15 12.60 -8.59 -16.13
C PRO A 15 11.65 -7.43 -16.48
N ASP A 16 10.83 -7.56 -17.52
CA ASP A 16 9.86 -6.52 -17.87
C ASP A 16 8.74 -6.44 -16.84
N ALA A 17 8.23 -7.57 -16.35
CA ALA A 17 7.24 -7.59 -15.27
C ALA A 17 7.81 -6.98 -13.97
N VAL A 18 9.10 -7.23 -13.70
CA VAL A 18 9.85 -6.60 -12.59
C VAL A 18 9.90 -5.07 -12.72
N VAL A 19 10.11 -4.55 -13.93
CA VAL A 19 10.08 -3.10 -14.19
C VAL A 19 8.70 -2.50 -13.87
N PHE A 20 7.62 -3.15 -14.27
CA PHE A 20 6.25 -2.72 -13.93
C PHE A 20 6.01 -2.73 -12.42
N ALA A 21 6.37 -3.83 -11.75
CA ALA A 21 6.28 -3.97 -10.31
C ALA A 21 7.01 -2.83 -9.57
N LYS A 22 8.25 -2.53 -9.95
CA LYS A 22 9.03 -1.45 -9.31
C LYS A 22 8.45 -0.08 -9.64
N ALA A 23 7.96 0.11 -10.86
CA ALA A 23 7.29 1.34 -11.28
C ALA A 23 6.02 1.61 -10.44
N PHE A 24 5.24 0.57 -10.13
CA PHE A 24 4.07 0.66 -9.26
C PHE A 24 4.48 1.05 -7.84
N GLN A 25 5.48 0.37 -7.26
CA GLN A 25 6.00 0.70 -5.93
C GLN A 25 6.48 2.16 -5.82
N VAL A 26 7.19 2.66 -6.84
CA VAL A 26 7.64 4.06 -6.88
C VAL A 26 6.44 5.00 -6.83
N PHE A 27 5.40 4.75 -7.62
CA PHE A 27 4.22 5.62 -7.64
C PHE A 27 3.35 5.52 -6.40
N MET A 28 3.12 4.32 -5.87
CA MET A 28 2.43 4.12 -4.59
C MET A 28 3.10 4.94 -3.48
N ARG A 29 4.44 4.96 -3.44
CA ARG A 29 5.21 5.72 -2.45
C ARG A 29 5.06 7.24 -2.58
N ILE A 30 5.01 7.77 -3.80
CA ILE A 30 5.02 9.23 -4.01
C ILE A 30 3.61 9.83 -4.16
N ALA A 31 2.62 9.03 -4.56
CA ALA A 31 1.28 9.52 -4.90
C ALA A 31 0.14 8.77 -4.18
N GLY A 32 0.37 7.56 -3.66
CA GLY A 32 -0.69 6.71 -3.10
C GLY A 32 -1.38 5.82 -4.14
N LYS A 33 -2.19 4.86 -3.67
CA LYS A 33 -2.80 3.80 -4.49
C LYS A 33 -3.90 4.29 -5.43
N ASP A 34 -4.69 5.26 -4.99
CA ASP A 34 -5.86 5.74 -5.76
C ASP A 34 -5.55 6.92 -6.67
N ALA A 35 -4.39 7.55 -6.47
CA ALA A 35 -3.96 8.71 -7.22
C ALA A 35 -3.59 8.39 -8.67
N CYS A 36 -3.65 9.40 -9.53
CA CYS A 36 -3.15 9.31 -10.89
C CYS A 36 -1.62 9.20 -10.93
N TRP A 37 -1.10 8.12 -11.52
CA TRP A 37 0.33 7.88 -11.69
C TRP A 37 0.82 8.42 -13.04
N ASP A 38 0.90 9.75 -13.13
CA ASP A 38 1.38 10.43 -14.34
C ASP A 38 2.91 10.36 -14.44
N LEU A 39 3.41 9.64 -15.43
CA LEU A 39 4.84 9.51 -15.71
C LEU A 39 5.57 10.84 -15.93
N LYS A 40 4.88 11.91 -16.36
CA LYS A 40 5.51 13.23 -16.51
C LYS A 40 5.90 13.85 -15.16
N LYS A 41 5.30 13.38 -14.06
CA LYS A 41 5.53 13.92 -12.71
C LYS A 41 6.70 13.23 -11.99
N SER A 42 7.35 12.24 -12.58
CA SER A 42 8.49 11.55 -11.96
C SER A 42 9.62 11.28 -12.95
N ARG A 43 10.86 11.33 -12.46
CA ARG A 43 12.09 11.15 -13.27
C ARG A 43 12.88 9.89 -12.88
N HIS A 44 12.23 8.92 -12.25
CA HIS A 44 12.90 7.71 -11.79
C HIS A 44 13.44 6.88 -12.98
N ARG A 45 14.67 6.36 -12.85
CA ARG A 45 15.35 5.60 -13.93
C ARG A 45 14.58 4.36 -14.38
N ILE A 46 13.78 3.76 -13.49
CA ILE A 46 12.92 2.61 -13.80
C ILE A 46 11.93 2.90 -14.95
N PHE A 47 11.63 4.18 -15.20
CA PHE A 47 10.68 4.56 -16.23
C PHE A 47 11.28 4.63 -17.64
N SER A 48 12.56 4.30 -17.83
CA SER A 48 13.25 4.40 -19.12
C SER A 48 12.62 3.58 -20.24
N GLY A 49 11.95 2.45 -19.90
CA GLY A 49 11.21 1.62 -20.86
C GLY A 49 9.83 2.17 -21.23
N PHE A 50 9.33 3.18 -20.53
CA PHE A 50 8.01 3.77 -20.76
C PHE A 50 8.09 4.99 -21.68
N ILE A 51 7.19 5.07 -22.65
CA ILE A 51 7.18 6.11 -23.68
C ILE A 51 5.87 6.92 -23.60
N ASN A 52 5.99 8.23 -23.38
CA ASN A 52 4.87 9.17 -23.18
C ASN A 52 4.89 10.39 -24.14
N SER A 53 5.68 10.33 -25.22
CA SER A 53 6.04 11.51 -26.01
C SER A 53 5.16 11.79 -27.25
N LYS A 54 4.51 10.78 -27.86
CA LYS A 54 3.83 10.98 -29.17
C LYS A 54 2.47 10.29 -29.35
N ARG A 55 1.96 9.54 -28.38
CA ARG A 55 0.73 8.71 -28.54
C ARG A 55 -0.35 9.08 -27.51
N ASN A 56 -1.61 8.73 -27.78
CA ASN A 56 -2.75 9.07 -26.91
C ASN A 56 -2.88 8.22 -25.63
N HIS A 57 -1.95 7.30 -25.41
CA HIS A 57 -1.87 6.45 -24.22
C HIS A 57 -0.41 6.07 -23.94
N LEU A 58 -0.17 5.46 -22.79
CA LEU A 58 1.15 5.02 -22.37
C LEU A 58 1.64 3.79 -23.14
N PHE A 59 2.91 3.81 -23.53
CA PHE A 59 3.60 2.67 -24.15
C PHE A 59 4.71 2.15 -23.24
N TYR A 60 4.97 0.85 -23.33
CA TYR A 60 6.16 0.21 -22.81
C TYR A 60 6.89 -0.46 -23.96
N LYS A 61 8.16 -0.08 -24.17
CA LYS A 61 8.90 -0.39 -25.40
C LYS A 61 8.05 -0.03 -26.64
N THR A 62 7.64 -0.99 -27.45
CA THR A 62 6.86 -0.78 -28.68
C THR A 62 5.36 -1.03 -28.50
N MET A 63 4.91 -1.40 -27.30
CA MET A 63 3.57 -1.94 -27.04
C MET A 63 2.71 -1.01 -26.18
N ASP A 64 1.40 -1.11 -26.31
CA ASP A 64 0.47 -0.48 -25.38
C ASP A 64 0.73 -1.03 -23.97
N ALA A 65 1.04 -0.15 -23.02
CA ALA A 65 1.35 -0.58 -21.66
C ALA A 65 0.10 -1.06 -20.91
N ARG A 66 -1.09 -0.57 -21.26
CA ARG A 66 -2.31 -0.74 -20.44
C ARG A 66 -2.73 -2.20 -20.24
N PRO A 67 -2.71 -3.08 -21.26
CA PRO A 67 -2.92 -4.52 -21.05
C PRO A 67 -1.93 -5.14 -20.06
N LEU A 68 -0.67 -4.71 -20.08
CA LEU A 68 0.38 -5.19 -19.17
C LEU A 68 0.12 -4.69 -17.75
N LEU A 69 -0.39 -3.46 -17.57
CA LEU A 69 -0.80 -2.93 -16.25
C LEU A 69 -1.89 -3.80 -15.63
N LEU A 70 -2.91 -4.15 -16.42
CA LEU A 70 -4.04 -4.98 -15.97
C LEU A 70 -3.61 -6.42 -15.66
N ALA A 71 -2.73 -6.99 -16.47
CA ALA A 71 -2.18 -8.32 -16.22
C ALA A 71 -1.43 -8.41 -14.88
N MET A 72 -0.78 -7.32 -14.43
CA MET A 72 -0.11 -7.27 -13.12
C MET A 72 -1.07 -7.40 -11.93
N ILE A 73 -2.35 -7.05 -12.10
CA ILE A 73 -3.40 -7.21 -11.09
C ILE A 73 -4.36 -8.37 -11.42
N GLY A 74 -3.94 -9.28 -12.31
CA GLY A 74 -4.69 -10.48 -12.69
C GLY A 74 -5.89 -10.24 -13.61
N GLN A 75 -5.98 -9.06 -14.25
CA GLN A 75 -7.05 -8.76 -15.19
C GLN A 75 -6.59 -9.01 -16.63
N PHE A 76 -7.37 -9.82 -17.35
CA PHE A 76 -7.08 -10.27 -18.72
C PHE A 76 -8.29 -10.01 -19.63
N PRO A 77 -8.09 -9.91 -20.96
CA PRO A 77 -9.21 -9.70 -21.89
C PRO A 77 -10.13 -10.91 -21.93
N GLU A 78 -11.44 -10.67 -21.91
CA GLU A 78 -12.49 -11.69 -22.01
C GLU A 78 -13.24 -11.57 -23.33
N THR A 79 -13.91 -12.65 -23.75
CA THR A 79 -14.75 -12.65 -24.95
C THR A 79 -15.85 -11.61 -24.81
N GLY A 80 -15.89 -10.64 -25.73
CA GLY A 80 -16.87 -9.53 -25.70
C GLY A 80 -16.44 -8.32 -24.86
N LYS A 81 -15.44 -8.46 -23.97
CA LYS A 81 -14.85 -7.38 -23.16
C LYS A 81 -13.34 -7.32 -23.37
N ASN A 82 -12.91 -6.86 -24.53
CA ASN A 82 -11.50 -6.79 -24.93
C ASN A 82 -11.00 -5.36 -25.20
N VAL A 83 -11.82 -4.35 -24.94
CA VAL A 83 -11.44 -2.94 -25.11
C VAL A 83 -10.94 -2.39 -23.79
N ILE A 84 -9.74 -1.81 -23.78
CA ILE A 84 -9.23 -1.11 -22.60
C ILE A 84 -9.98 0.20 -22.42
N VAL A 85 -10.62 0.34 -21.26
CA VAL A 85 -11.36 1.53 -20.85
C VAL A 85 -10.57 2.27 -19.77
N ARG A 86 -10.49 3.61 -19.86
CA ARG A 86 -9.91 4.46 -18.81
C ARG A 86 -11.05 5.13 -18.04
N LYS A 87 -11.08 4.91 -16.72
CA LYS A 87 -12.10 5.47 -15.83
C LYS A 87 -12.12 7.01 -15.90
N HIS A 88 -13.31 7.60 -15.81
CA HIS A 88 -13.54 9.06 -15.87
C HIS A 88 -12.81 9.82 -14.76
N ILE A 89 -12.57 9.18 -13.60
CA ILE A 89 -11.78 9.73 -12.50
C ILE A 89 -10.32 10.06 -12.88
N CYS A 90 -9.86 9.58 -14.04
CA CYS A 90 -8.52 9.83 -14.55
C CYS A 90 -8.53 10.52 -15.92
N ASP A 91 -7.89 11.68 -15.96
CA ASP A 91 -7.69 12.47 -17.19
C ASP A 91 -6.31 12.30 -17.82
N CYS A 92 -5.40 11.64 -17.10
CA CYS A 92 -4.06 11.43 -17.61
C CYS A 92 -4.03 10.37 -18.70
N LYS A 93 -3.60 10.77 -19.90
CA LYS A 93 -3.34 9.85 -21.02
C LYS A 93 -2.20 8.86 -20.73
N PHE A 94 -1.27 9.23 -19.86
CA PHE A 94 -0.08 8.46 -19.57
C PHE A 94 -0.08 7.85 -18.16
N CYS A 95 -1.27 7.60 -17.61
CA CYS A 95 -1.41 7.04 -16.28
C CYS A 95 -0.87 5.59 -16.26
N LEU A 96 -0.02 5.29 -15.29
CA LEU A 96 0.49 3.95 -15.01
C LEU A 96 -0.40 3.17 -14.02
N ASN A 97 -1.37 3.81 -13.37
CA ASN A 97 -2.14 3.17 -12.30
C ASN A 97 -3.11 2.13 -12.87
N PRO A 98 -2.96 0.82 -12.57
CA PRO A 98 -3.85 -0.21 -13.09
C PRO A 98 -5.30 -0.05 -12.62
N SER A 99 -5.53 0.55 -11.44
CA SER A 99 -6.89 0.80 -10.90
C SER A 99 -7.72 1.77 -11.75
N HIS A 100 -7.07 2.55 -12.62
CA HIS A 100 -7.69 3.55 -13.50
C HIS A 100 -8.10 2.98 -14.86
N TYR A 101 -7.87 1.68 -15.09
CA TYR A 101 -8.24 0.98 -16.30
C TYR A 101 -9.07 -0.26 -15.99
N TYR A 102 -9.78 -0.75 -16.99
CA TYR A 102 -10.44 -2.06 -16.97
C TYR A 102 -10.69 -2.56 -18.40
N TYR A 103 -10.99 -3.85 -18.54
CA TYR A 103 -11.46 -4.44 -19.78
C TYR A 103 -12.98 -4.29 -19.91
N GLY A 104 -13.42 -3.67 -21.01
CA GLY A 104 -14.83 -3.45 -21.32
C GLY A 104 -15.08 -3.41 -22.81
N THR A 105 -16.07 -2.61 -23.21
CA THR A 105 -16.57 -2.48 -24.57
C THR A 105 -16.33 -1.07 -25.13
N LYS A 106 -16.58 -0.88 -26.43
CA LYS A 106 -16.59 0.47 -27.04
C LYS A 106 -17.68 1.38 -26.45
N ALA A 107 -18.76 0.80 -25.92
CA ALA A 107 -19.81 1.58 -25.26
C ALA A 107 -19.32 2.12 -23.91
N ASP A 108 -18.53 1.34 -23.18
CA ASP A 108 -17.96 1.74 -21.89
C ASP A 108 -16.94 2.87 -22.05
N VAL A 109 -16.10 2.81 -23.08
CA VAL A 109 -15.21 3.94 -23.44
C VAL A 109 -16.01 5.23 -23.67
N ARG A 110 -17.16 5.12 -24.34
CA ARG A 110 -18.04 6.27 -24.58
C ARG A 110 -18.65 6.77 -23.28
N LEU A 111 -19.10 5.88 -22.40
CA LEU A 111 -19.66 6.24 -21.10
C LEU A 111 -18.66 7.02 -20.24
N GLU A 112 -17.45 6.49 -20.10
CA GLU A 112 -16.39 7.09 -19.29
C GLU A 112 -15.89 8.42 -19.89
N THR A 113 -15.91 8.54 -21.22
CA THR A 113 -15.62 9.82 -21.90
C THR A 113 -16.72 10.84 -21.67
N ASN A 114 -17.97 10.41 -21.72
CA ASN A 114 -19.13 11.27 -21.51
C ASN A 114 -19.19 11.79 -20.06
N GLN A 115 -18.95 10.93 -19.07
CA GLN A 115 -18.88 11.32 -17.66
C GLN A 115 -17.76 12.33 -17.41
N ARG A 116 -16.57 12.10 -17.99
CA ARG A 116 -15.45 13.05 -17.92
C ARG A 116 -15.81 14.43 -18.50
N ASN A 117 -16.70 14.47 -19.50
CA ASN A 117 -17.17 15.71 -20.13
C ASN A 117 -18.43 16.28 -19.45
N GLY A 118 -18.90 15.71 -18.34
CA GLY A 118 -20.10 16.18 -17.62
C GLY A 118 -21.44 15.85 -18.28
N ASP A 119 -21.51 14.78 -19.09
CA ASP A 119 -22.78 14.31 -19.68
C ASP A 119 -23.74 13.81 -18.60
N THR A 120 -25.04 14.03 -18.81
CA THR A 120 -26.11 13.66 -17.90
C THR A 120 -26.37 12.15 -17.84
N LEU A 121 -25.85 11.37 -18.78
CA LEU A 121 -26.03 9.91 -18.79
C LEU A 121 -25.05 9.22 -17.84
N THR A 122 -25.40 9.21 -16.56
CA THR A 122 -24.70 8.45 -15.52
C THR A 122 -25.05 6.95 -15.56
N PRO A 123 -24.26 6.06 -14.93
CA PRO A 123 -24.59 4.63 -14.85
C PRO A 123 -25.94 4.41 -14.17
N GLN A 124 -26.24 5.18 -13.10
CA GLN A 124 -27.53 5.11 -12.42
C GLN A 124 -28.69 5.49 -13.36
N LEU A 125 -28.49 6.45 -14.26
CA LEU A 125 -29.52 6.82 -15.24
C LEU A 125 -29.70 5.72 -16.31
N VAL A 126 -28.62 5.06 -16.72
CA VAL A 126 -28.70 3.89 -17.63
C VAL A 126 -29.50 2.76 -16.95
N ASP A 127 -29.25 2.49 -15.68
CA ASP A 127 -30.02 1.52 -14.90
C ASP A 127 -31.49 1.87 -14.78
N GLN A 128 -31.80 3.13 -14.44
CA GLN A 128 -33.18 3.59 -14.38
C GLN A 128 -33.90 3.41 -15.72
N ILE A 129 -33.21 3.64 -16.86
CA ILE A 129 -33.77 3.43 -18.19
C ILE A 129 -33.99 1.94 -18.48
N ARG A 130 -33.09 1.05 -18.02
CA ARG A 130 -33.21 -0.42 -18.19
C ARG A 130 -34.32 -1.02 -17.32
N GLN A 131 -34.44 -0.56 -16.08
CA GLN A 131 -35.41 -1.03 -15.09
C GLN A 131 -36.80 -0.40 -15.26
N ALA A 132 -36.91 0.67 -16.06
CA ALA A 132 -38.21 1.30 -16.33
C ALA A 132 -39.20 0.30 -16.94
N ASP A 133 -40.48 0.50 -16.61
CA ASP A 133 -41.60 -0.35 -17.04
C ASP A 133 -41.52 -0.73 -18.52
N LYS A 134 -41.61 -2.03 -18.81
CA LYS A 134 -41.56 -2.59 -20.17
C LYS A 134 -42.63 -1.99 -21.08
N GLY A 135 -43.78 -1.58 -20.52
CA GLY A 135 -44.89 -0.94 -21.23
C GLY A 135 -44.62 0.50 -21.68
N LEU A 136 -43.61 1.19 -21.14
CA LEU A 136 -43.26 2.54 -21.57
C LEU A 136 -42.53 2.50 -22.91
N SER A 137 -42.89 3.38 -23.84
CA SER A 137 -42.16 3.51 -25.10
C SER A 137 -40.80 4.22 -24.90
N SER A 138 -39.81 3.92 -25.74
CA SER A 138 -38.52 4.63 -25.72
C SER A 138 -38.67 6.15 -25.89
N LYS A 139 -39.75 6.61 -26.54
CA LYS A 139 -40.08 8.03 -26.70
C LYS A 139 -40.61 8.64 -25.39
N ALA A 140 -41.40 7.90 -24.62
CA ALA A 140 -41.86 8.33 -23.30
C ALA A 140 -40.68 8.42 -22.31
N LEU A 141 -39.81 7.42 -22.30
CA LEU A 141 -38.60 7.40 -21.47
C LEU A 141 -37.61 8.51 -21.83
N SER A 142 -37.46 8.80 -23.13
CA SER A 142 -36.65 9.92 -23.62
C SER A 142 -37.08 11.27 -23.01
N ARG A 143 -38.39 11.54 -22.97
CA ARG A 143 -38.94 12.74 -22.32
C ARG A 143 -38.77 12.71 -20.81
N ARG A 144 -39.06 11.56 -20.18
CA ARG A 144 -39.00 11.40 -18.72
C ARG A 144 -37.60 11.65 -18.16
N PHE A 145 -36.59 11.11 -18.81
CA PHE A 145 -35.20 11.16 -18.35
C PHE A 145 -34.37 12.27 -19.02
N ASN A 146 -34.97 13.06 -19.91
CA ASN A 146 -34.28 14.06 -20.71
C ASN A 146 -33.05 13.51 -21.46
N VAL A 147 -33.17 12.30 -22.00
CA VAL A 147 -32.13 11.61 -22.78
C VAL A 147 -32.63 11.44 -24.21
N SER A 148 -31.76 11.61 -25.20
CA SER A 148 -32.17 11.48 -26.61
C SER A 148 -32.77 10.10 -26.92
N TYR A 149 -33.83 10.08 -27.72
CA TYR A 149 -34.55 8.86 -28.10
C TYR A 149 -33.62 7.72 -28.57
N GLN A 150 -32.63 8.06 -29.39
CA GLN A 150 -31.67 7.09 -29.94
C GLN A 150 -30.82 6.43 -28.84
N ARG A 151 -30.40 7.19 -27.82
CA ARG A 151 -29.67 6.65 -26.66
C ARG A 151 -30.55 5.73 -25.83
N VAL A 152 -31.77 6.16 -25.52
CA VAL A 152 -32.75 5.34 -24.78
C VAL A 152 -33.06 4.03 -25.50
N ARG A 153 -33.27 4.08 -26.83
CA ARG A 153 -33.49 2.87 -27.65
C ARG A 153 -32.33 1.90 -27.49
N LYS A 154 -31.09 2.35 -27.70
CA LYS A 154 -29.88 1.51 -27.60
C LYS A 154 -29.66 0.92 -26.21
N ILE A 155 -29.95 1.68 -25.16
CA ILE A 155 -29.90 1.19 -23.77
C ILE A 155 -30.91 0.05 -23.55
N ARG A 156 -32.16 0.20 -24.02
CA ARG A 156 -33.21 -0.81 -23.83
C ARG A 156 -33.00 -2.11 -24.60
N VAL A 157 -32.42 -2.03 -25.80
CA VAL A 157 -32.14 -3.23 -26.60
C VAL A 157 -30.85 -3.94 -26.18
N GLY A 158 -30.14 -3.44 -25.17
CA GLY A 158 -28.88 -4.02 -24.71
C GLY A 158 -27.71 -3.84 -25.69
N GLU A 159 -27.86 -3.02 -26.74
CA GLU A 159 -26.80 -2.77 -27.74
C GLU A 159 -25.65 -1.93 -27.16
N THR A 160 -25.86 -1.24 -26.04
CA THR A 160 -24.89 -0.31 -25.46
C THR A 160 -24.99 -0.23 -23.93
N PHE A 161 -23.86 0.15 -23.31
CA PHE A 161 -23.74 0.52 -21.90
C PHE A 161 -24.15 -0.62 -21.00
N ASP A 162 -23.35 -1.67 -20.96
CA ASP A 162 -23.66 -2.81 -20.12
C ASP A 162 -23.55 -2.40 -18.66
N VAL A 163 -24.69 -2.09 -18.06
CA VAL A 163 -24.76 -1.97 -16.63
C VAL A 163 -24.67 -3.38 -16.10
N MET A 164 -23.45 -3.73 -15.74
CA MET A 164 -23.00 -4.63 -14.69
C MET A 164 -21.52 -4.85 -14.97
N GLN A 165 -20.73 -3.83 -14.69
CA GLN A 165 -19.77 -4.01 -13.62
C GLN A 165 -20.14 -2.93 -12.61
N ASP A 166 -20.73 -3.40 -11.51
CA ASP A 166 -20.71 -2.65 -10.27
C ASP A 166 -19.35 -1.97 -10.16
N GLN A 167 -19.39 -0.78 -9.56
CA GLN A 167 -18.32 -0.23 -8.74
C GLN A 167 -17.25 -1.29 -8.58
N ALA A 168 -16.06 -1.14 -9.18
CA ALA A 168 -14.97 -2.06 -8.89
C ALA A 168 -14.92 -2.11 -7.37
N ASP A 169 -15.46 -3.20 -6.80
CA ASP A 169 -15.84 -3.17 -5.41
C ASP A 169 -14.54 -2.90 -4.69
N ALA A 170 -14.60 -2.26 -3.52
CA ALA A 170 -13.41 -2.25 -2.68
C ALA A 170 -12.82 -3.69 -2.58
N SER A 171 -13.67 -4.73 -2.72
CA SER A 171 -13.28 -6.14 -2.93
C SER A 171 -12.50 -6.40 -4.23
N THR A 172 -12.99 -6.08 -5.44
CA THR A 172 -12.30 -6.42 -6.71
C THR A 172 -10.96 -5.70 -6.85
N LEU A 173 -10.87 -4.47 -6.34
CA LEU A 173 -9.62 -3.71 -6.30
C LEU A 173 -8.66 -4.25 -5.24
N SER A 174 -9.17 -4.59 -4.05
CA SER A 174 -8.38 -5.28 -3.02
C SER A 174 -7.87 -6.64 -3.51
N GLU A 175 -8.69 -7.40 -4.24
CA GLU A 175 -8.32 -8.65 -4.89
C GLU A 175 -7.23 -8.44 -5.93
N GLY A 176 -7.33 -7.38 -6.74
CA GLY A 176 -6.29 -6.99 -7.69
C GLY A 176 -4.95 -6.67 -7.03
N TRP A 177 -4.96 -5.97 -5.88
CA TRP A 177 -3.75 -5.70 -5.11
C TRP A 177 -3.18 -6.97 -4.43
N ASN A 178 -4.04 -7.86 -3.93
CA ASN A 178 -3.62 -9.17 -3.42
C ASN A 178 -3.03 -10.04 -4.53
N MET A 179 -3.56 -9.93 -5.75
CA MET A 179 -3.01 -10.62 -6.90
C MET A 179 -1.66 -10.06 -7.30
N LEU A 180 -1.48 -8.73 -7.26
CA LEU A 180 -0.17 -8.11 -7.45
C LEU A 180 0.83 -8.67 -6.43
N GLU A 181 0.46 -8.79 -5.16
CA GLU A 181 1.33 -9.38 -4.12
C GLU A 181 1.74 -10.83 -4.47
N LYS A 182 0.81 -11.66 -4.96
CA LYS A 182 1.13 -13.01 -5.45
C LYS A 182 2.09 -13.00 -6.63
N VAL A 183 1.89 -12.10 -7.60
CA VAL A 183 2.79 -11.93 -8.76
C VAL A 183 4.19 -11.53 -8.29
N LEU A 184 4.29 -10.62 -7.32
CA LEU A 184 5.56 -10.20 -6.74
C LEU A 184 6.26 -11.37 -6.02
N HIS A 185 5.52 -12.17 -5.24
CA HIS A 185 6.05 -13.40 -4.62
C HIS A 185 6.60 -14.37 -5.66
N HIS A 186 5.84 -14.62 -6.71
CA HIS A 186 6.29 -15.51 -7.77
C HIS A 186 7.53 -14.97 -8.49
N LEU A 187 7.58 -13.66 -8.78
CA LEU A 187 8.76 -13.01 -9.38
C LEU A 187 9.99 -13.12 -8.48
N ALA A 188 9.85 -12.88 -7.17
CA ALA A 188 10.95 -12.99 -6.22
C ALA A 188 11.49 -14.42 -6.09
N SER A 189 10.62 -15.43 -6.14
CA SER A 189 11.04 -16.83 -6.06
C SER A 189 11.64 -17.34 -7.37
N SER A 190 11.11 -16.92 -8.52
CA SER A 190 11.51 -17.46 -9.84
C SER A 190 12.64 -16.67 -10.51
N HIS A 191 12.81 -15.38 -10.20
CA HIS A 191 13.77 -14.47 -10.83
C HIS A 191 14.50 -13.59 -9.79
N PRO A 192 15.19 -14.18 -8.80
CA PRO A 192 15.75 -13.45 -7.66
C PRO A 192 16.83 -12.43 -8.05
N ASP A 193 17.61 -12.69 -9.11
CA ASP A 193 18.67 -11.79 -9.56
C ASP A 193 18.11 -10.53 -10.22
N GLU A 194 17.05 -10.66 -11.01
CA GLU A 194 16.32 -9.55 -11.61
C GLU A 194 15.66 -8.68 -10.53
N VAL A 195 14.99 -9.31 -9.57
CA VAL A 195 14.34 -8.60 -8.46
C VAL A 195 15.38 -7.86 -7.60
N ARG A 196 16.57 -8.45 -7.38
CA ARG A 196 17.71 -7.76 -6.75
C ARG A 196 18.23 -6.59 -7.59
N ARG A 197 18.44 -6.80 -8.90
CA ARG A 197 18.98 -5.79 -9.83
C ARG A 197 18.13 -4.53 -9.91
N TYR A 198 16.80 -4.67 -9.85
CA TYR A 198 15.88 -3.54 -9.90
C TYR A 198 15.50 -2.99 -8.52
N GLU A 199 16.16 -3.47 -7.47
CA GLU A 199 15.90 -3.11 -6.08
C GLU A 199 14.41 -3.21 -5.75
N LEU A 200 13.70 -4.20 -6.28
CA LEU A 200 12.32 -4.41 -5.88
C LEU A 200 12.34 -4.57 -4.36
N ASP A 201 11.69 -3.65 -3.64
CA ASP A 201 11.66 -3.65 -2.17
C ASP A 201 10.93 -4.90 -1.62
N PHE A 202 10.45 -5.75 -2.54
CA PHE A 202 9.82 -7.03 -2.36
C PHE A 202 10.88 -8.15 -2.25
N HIS A 203 11.71 -8.10 -1.21
CA HIS A 203 12.57 -9.24 -0.87
C HIS A 203 12.16 -9.79 0.50
N MET A 204 11.75 -11.06 0.50
CA MET A 204 11.88 -12.00 1.63
C MET A 204 11.21 -11.60 2.95
N THR A 205 9.98 -11.06 2.91
CA THR A 205 9.27 -10.69 4.14
C THR A 205 8.87 -11.91 4.98
N SER A 206 8.75 -13.10 4.37
CA SER A 206 8.33 -14.35 5.04
C SER A 206 9.18 -14.68 6.28
N GLU A 207 10.48 -14.42 6.20
CA GLU A 207 11.44 -14.64 7.28
C GLU A 207 11.71 -13.37 8.11
N MET A 208 11.23 -12.21 7.68
CA MET A 208 11.41 -10.98 8.44
C MET A 208 10.57 -11.00 9.71
N GLU A 209 11.18 -10.51 10.78
CA GLU A 209 10.54 -10.34 12.08
C GLU A 209 10.46 -8.84 12.38
N CYS A 210 9.25 -8.38 12.70
CA CYS A 210 9.02 -7.03 13.17
C CYS A 210 9.57 -6.89 14.60
N PRO A 211 9.98 -5.69 15.06
CA PRO A 211 10.38 -5.50 16.46
C PRO A 211 9.34 -6.02 17.49
N TRP A 212 8.05 -6.01 17.14
CA TRP A 212 6.96 -6.52 17.99
C TRP A 212 6.78 -8.04 17.96
N HIS A 213 7.55 -8.75 17.14
CA HIS A 213 7.48 -10.21 17.06
C HIS A 213 8.03 -10.88 18.32
N ARG A 214 7.28 -11.86 18.82
CA ARG A 214 7.67 -12.73 19.94
C ARG A 214 8.01 -14.10 19.41
N ASN A 215 9.15 -14.63 19.87
CA ASN A 215 9.61 -15.94 19.42
C ASN A 215 8.56 -17.02 19.72
N GLY A 216 8.35 -17.95 18.79
CA GLY A 216 7.30 -18.98 18.89
C GLY A 216 5.89 -18.54 18.48
N THR A 217 5.67 -17.27 18.12
CA THR A 217 4.38 -16.79 17.58
C THR A 217 4.40 -16.68 16.06
N LYS A 218 3.22 -16.59 15.41
CA LYS A 218 3.12 -16.26 13.98
C LYS A 218 2.91 -14.77 13.72
N GLN A 219 2.42 -14.04 14.72
CA GLN A 219 2.13 -12.62 14.62
C GLN A 219 3.42 -11.82 14.45
N HIS A 220 3.37 -10.72 13.69
CA HIS A 220 4.49 -9.81 13.46
C HIS A 220 5.67 -10.45 12.69
N LYS A 221 5.46 -11.59 12.06
CA LYS A 221 6.42 -12.31 11.21
C LYS A 221 5.83 -12.57 9.84
N GLY A 222 6.63 -12.41 8.78
CA GLY A 222 6.20 -12.81 7.44
C GLY A 222 5.34 -11.79 6.69
N ARG A 223 4.51 -11.03 7.42
CA ARG A 223 3.47 -10.15 6.88
C ARG A 223 3.93 -8.69 6.84
N PHE A 224 4.66 -8.31 5.79
CA PHE A 224 5.07 -6.92 5.56
C PHE A 224 4.54 -6.38 4.25
N GLY A 225 4.12 -5.12 4.27
CA GLY A 225 3.67 -4.41 3.09
C GLY A 225 4.82 -3.89 2.22
N HIS A 226 4.44 -3.26 1.11
CA HIS A 226 5.33 -2.71 0.10
C HIS A 226 6.33 -1.64 0.58
N MET A 227 6.02 -0.95 1.68
CA MET A 227 6.90 0.05 2.31
C MET A 227 7.69 -0.57 3.48
N GLY A 228 7.63 -1.90 3.64
CA GLY A 228 8.28 -2.60 4.72
C GLY A 228 7.58 -2.41 6.06
N GLU A 229 6.31 -1.99 6.07
CA GLU A 229 5.47 -1.88 7.24
C GLU A 229 4.93 -3.25 7.65
N CYS A 230 4.93 -3.55 8.95
CA CYS A 230 4.32 -4.79 9.42
C CYS A 230 2.80 -4.66 9.36
N LEU A 231 2.14 -5.58 8.66
CA LEU A 231 0.68 -5.51 8.44
C LEU A 231 -0.10 -5.79 9.73
N ASP A 232 0.42 -6.65 10.62
CA ASP A 232 -0.16 -6.85 11.95
C ASP A 232 -0.08 -5.56 12.78
N CYS A 233 1.06 -4.86 12.76
CA CYS A 233 1.19 -3.54 13.40
C CYS A 233 0.23 -2.51 12.80
N LEU A 234 -0.01 -2.53 11.47
CA LEU A 234 -0.97 -1.61 10.86
C LEU A 234 -2.41 -1.89 11.31
N GLU A 235 -2.80 -3.16 11.42
CA GLU A 235 -4.12 -3.55 11.92
C GLU A 235 -4.32 -3.07 13.37
N GLU A 236 -3.33 -3.28 14.25
CA GLU A 236 -3.34 -2.77 15.64
C GLU A 236 -3.34 -1.23 15.70
N LEU A 237 -2.56 -0.59 14.84
CA LEU A 237 -2.49 0.87 14.75
C LEU A 237 -3.83 1.49 14.35
N LYS A 238 -4.58 0.85 13.44
CA LYS A 238 -5.94 1.25 13.06
C LYS A 238 -6.95 1.10 14.19
N GLN A 239 -6.71 0.18 15.11
CA GLN A 239 -7.51 0.02 16.34
C GLN A 239 -7.14 1.05 17.41
N GLY A 240 -6.15 1.91 17.17
CA GLY A 240 -5.76 2.98 18.08
C GLY A 240 -4.62 2.64 19.04
N LYS A 241 -3.88 1.53 18.80
CA LYS A 241 -2.75 1.11 19.64
C LYS A 241 -1.78 2.26 19.91
N CYS A 242 -1.55 2.53 21.19
CA CYS A 242 -0.58 3.50 21.69
C CYS A 242 -0.14 3.11 23.10
N THR A 243 1.05 2.51 23.22
CA THR A 243 1.60 2.04 24.50
C THR A 243 3.10 2.31 24.56
N VAL A 244 3.66 2.52 25.73
CA VAL A 244 5.11 2.66 25.93
C VAL A 244 5.52 1.58 26.92
N ASP A 245 5.55 0.34 26.46
CA ASP A 245 5.71 -0.82 27.33
C ASP A 245 6.82 -1.73 26.82
N VAL A 246 8.00 -1.62 27.42
CA VAL A 246 9.17 -2.41 27.04
C VAL A 246 8.97 -3.90 27.30
N THR A 247 8.03 -4.27 28.18
CA THR A 247 7.73 -5.67 28.52
C THR A 247 6.93 -6.38 27.42
N GLN A 248 6.40 -5.63 26.46
CA GLN A 248 5.71 -6.23 25.33
C GLN A 248 6.67 -6.88 24.31
N PHE A 249 7.95 -6.54 24.37
CA PHE A 249 8.98 -6.99 23.44
C PHE A 249 9.65 -8.29 23.89
N ASP A 250 10.00 -9.10 22.89
CA ASP A 250 10.84 -10.29 23.05
C ASP A 250 12.20 -9.92 23.69
N TYR A 251 12.84 -10.86 24.39
CA TYR A 251 14.13 -10.64 25.06
C TYR A 251 15.19 -10.07 24.10
N ARG A 252 15.18 -10.53 22.85
CA ARG A 252 16.10 -10.08 21.79
C ARG A 252 15.96 -8.58 21.49
N TRP A 253 14.76 -8.03 21.67
CA TRP A 253 14.45 -6.62 21.42
C TRP A 253 14.43 -5.77 22.68
N TYR A 254 14.08 -6.35 23.83
CA TYR A 254 13.91 -5.63 25.10
C TYR A 254 15.04 -4.63 25.38
N TRP A 255 16.30 -5.06 25.28
CA TRP A 255 17.44 -4.18 25.60
C TRP A 255 17.59 -3.04 24.61
N THR A 256 17.31 -3.26 23.32
CA THR A 256 17.32 -2.20 22.31
C THR A 256 16.22 -1.19 22.59
N VAL A 257 15.00 -1.65 22.88
CA VAL A 257 13.84 -0.82 23.17
C VAL A 257 14.05 -0.03 24.47
N LYS A 258 14.53 -0.69 25.51
CA LYS A 258 14.81 -0.05 26.79
C LYS A 258 15.89 1.03 26.67
N ARG A 259 17.01 0.72 26.00
CA ARG A 259 18.08 1.71 25.79
C ARG A 259 17.59 2.92 25.00
N PHE A 260 16.66 2.73 24.06
CA PHE A 260 16.05 3.85 23.36
C PHE A 260 15.25 4.75 24.32
N TRP A 261 14.35 4.18 25.13
CA TRP A 261 13.53 4.97 26.05
C TRP A 261 14.34 5.60 27.19
N ASP A 262 15.46 5.00 27.60
CA ASP A 262 16.41 5.62 28.55
C ASP A 262 17.08 6.89 27.99
N GLN A 263 16.99 7.13 26.67
CA GLN A 263 17.49 8.33 25.99
C GLN A 263 16.38 9.34 25.65
N VAL A 264 15.16 9.11 26.14
CA VAL A 264 14.02 10.01 25.99
C VAL A 264 13.66 10.56 27.35
N ASP A 265 13.52 11.88 27.45
CA ASP A 265 12.97 12.52 28.64
C ASP A 265 11.44 12.36 28.64
N VAL A 266 10.95 11.30 29.28
CA VAL A 266 9.52 10.96 29.35
C VAL A 266 8.84 11.84 30.40
N ARG A 267 7.91 12.68 29.96
CA ARG A 267 7.16 13.66 30.78
C ARG A 267 5.66 13.35 30.76
N GLY A 268 4.80 14.31 31.11
CA GLY A 268 3.34 14.16 31.01
C GLY A 268 2.86 13.86 29.58
N GLU A 269 1.65 13.31 29.45
CA GLU A 269 1.10 12.85 28.16
C GLU A 269 0.89 14.00 27.15
N ASP A 270 0.59 15.21 27.62
CA ASP A 270 0.43 16.40 26.78
C ASP A 270 1.76 17.16 26.56
N GLU A 271 2.84 16.73 27.21
CA GLU A 271 4.14 17.40 27.15
C GLU A 271 5.01 16.84 26.04
N CYS A 272 5.95 17.66 25.54
CA CYS A 272 6.98 17.13 24.66
C CYS A 272 7.88 16.18 25.43
N TRP A 273 8.34 15.11 24.76
CA TRP A 273 9.34 14.18 25.30
C TRP A 273 10.64 14.33 24.52
N PRO A 274 11.57 15.21 24.97
CA PRO A 274 12.80 15.49 24.22
C PRO A 274 13.70 14.27 24.06
N TRP A 275 14.35 14.20 22.89
CA TRP A 275 15.45 13.27 22.67
C TRP A 275 16.73 13.76 23.36
N LEU A 276 17.30 12.95 24.26
CA LEU A 276 18.53 13.23 25.00
C LEU A 276 19.78 12.57 24.38
N GLY A 277 19.57 11.69 23.40
CA GLY A 277 20.67 10.94 22.77
C GLY A 277 21.43 11.72 21.70
N ALA A 278 22.17 10.97 20.88
CA ALA A 278 23.06 11.56 19.88
C ALA A 278 22.31 12.34 18.78
N THR A 279 22.95 13.39 18.28
CA THR A 279 22.50 14.16 17.11
C THR A 279 23.62 14.28 16.08
N LYS A 280 23.27 14.57 14.84
CA LYS A 280 24.18 14.83 13.72
C LYS A 280 23.90 16.19 13.09
N LYS A 281 24.83 16.63 12.23
CA LYS A 281 24.74 17.88 11.46
C LYS A 281 24.41 19.09 12.35
N GLY A 282 25.15 19.23 13.45
CA GLY A 282 24.99 20.34 14.39
C GLY A 282 23.62 20.38 15.08
N GLY A 283 23.04 19.23 15.40
CA GLY A 283 21.76 19.16 16.12
C GLY A 283 20.52 19.31 15.23
N THR A 284 20.65 19.13 13.92
CA THR A 284 19.51 19.18 12.98
C THR A 284 18.90 17.80 12.70
N GLU A 285 19.61 16.72 13.04
CA GLU A 285 19.13 15.34 12.89
C GLU A 285 19.37 14.54 14.18
N SER A 286 18.31 13.97 14.76
CA SER A 286 18.42 12.99 15.85
C SER A 286 18.90 11.63 15.32
N VAL A 287 19.67 10.88 16.11
CA VAL A 287 20.14 9.54 15.74
C VAL A 287 19.96 8.58 16.91
N ALA A 288 19.12 7.56 16.71
CA ALA A 288 18.86 6.49 17.64
C ALA A 288 19.28 5.14 17.04
N TYR A 289 19.87 4.26 17.84
CA TYR A 289 20.16 2.89 17.43
C TYR A 289 18.87 2.07 17.49
N CYS A 290 18.45 1.56 16.34
CA CYS A 290 17.32 0.64 16.21
C CYS A 290 17.48 -0.06 14.86
N PRO A 291 18.06 -1.27 14.83
CA PRO A 291 18.07 -2.11 13.65
C PRO A 291 16.64 -2.31 13.12
N SER A 292 16.52 -2.52 11.82
CA SER A 292 15.22 -2.62 11.17
C SER A 292 15.30 -3.66 10.05
N PRO A 293 14.29 -4.53 9.90
CA PRO A 293 14.29 -5.55 8.85
C PRO A 293 14.33 -4.96 7.43
N VAL A 294 13.97 -3.67 7.27
CA VAL A 294 13.75 -3.04 5.95
C VAL A 294 14.72 -1.88 5.65
N HIS A 295 15.64 -1.59 6.57
CA HIS A 295 16.68 -0.58 6.39
C HIS A 295 18.07 -1.20 6.57
N SER A 296 18.99 -0.93 5.66
CA SER A 296 20.37 -1.42 5.75
C SER A 296 21.17 -0.80 6.90
N GLY A 297 20.77 0.39 7.36
CA GLY A 297 21.40 1.08 8.48
C GLY A 297 20.79 0.72 9.83
N ALA A 298 21.64 0.49 10.84
CA ALA A 298 21.22 0.19 12.20
C ALA A 298 20.76 1.43 13.02
N THR A 299 20.77 2.63 12.42
CA THR A 299 20.39 3.88 13.09
C THR A 299 19.29 4.61 12.33
N GLN A 300 18.39 5.23 13.07
CA GLN A 300 17.18 5.91 12.58
C GLN A 300 16.97 7.24 13.32
N SER A 301 16.02 8.07 12.89
CA SER A 301 15.64 9.26 13.67
C SER A 301 14.89 8.85 14.94
N ALA A 302 15.08 9.59 16.03
CA ALA A 302 14.50 9.26 17.33
C ALA A 302 12.96 9.22 17.28
N MET A 303 12.33 10.19 16.63
CA MET A 303 10.87 10.22 16.41
C MET A 303 10.33 8.99 15.67
N ARG A 304 11.09 8.43 14.73
CA ARG A 304 10.69 7.22 14.00
C ARG A 304 10.75 6.00 14.91
N VAL A 305 11.84 5.88 15.68
CA VAL A 305 12.00 4.78 16.63
C VAL A 305 10.93 4.85 17.72
N ALA A 306 10.66 6.04 18.26
CA ALA A 306 9.57 6.25 19.21
C ALA A 306 8.22 5.77 18.65
N PHE A 307 7.86 6.16 17.42
CA PHE A 307 6.62 5.70 16.78
C PHE A 307 6.61 4.17 16.62
N TRP A 308 7.69 3.58 16.11
CA TRP A 308 7.78 2.14 15.92
C TRP A 308 7.59 1.36 17.21
N LEU A 309 8.21 1.82 18.30
CA LEU A 309 8.21 1.13 19.58
C LEU A 309 6.97 1.41 20.44
N SER A 310 6.09 2.32 20.02
CA SER A 310 4.88 2.66 20.78
C SER A 310 3.57 2.40 20.07
N ARG A 311 3.55 2.60 18.75
CA ARG A 311 2.34 2.54 17.93
C ARG A 311 2.37 1.42 16.89
N GLY A 312 3.55 1.02 16.47
CA GLY A 312 3.74 -0.09 15.53
C GLY A 312 4.77 0.19 14.45
N PHE A 313 5.35 -0.88 13.91
CA PHE A 313 6.41 -0.80 12.93
C PHE A 313 5.88 -0.47 11.52
N VAL A 314 5.95 0.81 11.16
CA VAL A 314 5.46 1.33 9.86
C VAL A 314 6.58 1.48 8.82
N GLY A 315 7.61 0.63 8.84
CA GLY A 315 8.61 0.56 7.77
C GLY A 315 9.18 1.92 7.33
N LYS A 316 9.17 2.17 6.02
CA LYS A 316 9.79 3.36 5.39
C LYS A 316 8.91 4.62 5.41
N TYR A 317 7.73 4.59 6.05
CA TYR A 317 6.91 5.79 6.19
C TYR A 317 7.66 6.90 6.94
N ARG A 318 7.38 8.15 6.59
CA ARG A 318 7.99 9.32 7.24
C ARG A 318 7.19 9.67 8.47
N ILE A 319 7.89 9.77 9.60
CA ILE A 319 7.32 10.21 10.87
C ILE A 319 7.70 11.67 11.07
N HIS A 320 6.74 12.46 11.53
CA HIS A 320 6.95 13.85 11.91
C HIS A 320 6.26 14.13 13.25
N THR A 321 6.78 15.14 13.95
CA THR A 321 6.16 15.68 15.16
C THR A 321 5.18 16.80 14.78
N LYS A 322 4.19 17.06 15.63
CA LYS A 322 3.32 18.25 15.50
C LYS A 322 4.16 19.52 15.46
N LYS A 323 3.69 20.54 14.71
CA LYS A 323 4.44 21.80 14.49
C LYS A 323 4.77 22.57 15.77
N THR A 324 3.95 22.42 16.81
CA THR A 324 4.11 23.10 18.11
C THR A 324 5.10 22.39 19.03
N CYS A 325 5.58 21.20 18.67
CA CYS A 325 6.46 20.42 19.53
C CYS A 325 7.90 20.94 19.54
N GLU A 326 8.58 20.64 20.65
CA GLU A 326 10.04 20.76 20.74
C GLU A 326 10.75 19.88 19.71
N LYS A 327 11.99 20.24 19.38
CA LYS A 327 12.81 19.48 18.41
C LYS A 327 12.97 18.04 18.87
N PHE A 328 12.77 17.12 17.94
CA PHE A 328 12.93 15.67 18.15
C PHE A 328 12.05 15.09 19.26
N CYS A 329 10.87 15.67 19.48
CA CYS A 329 9.87 15.09 20.38
C CYS A 329 9.59 13.61 20.04
N CYS A 330 9.64 12.76 21.06
CA CYS A 330 9.43 11.31 20.98
C CYS A 330 8.09 10.88 21.60
N ASN A 331 7.22 11.82 22.01
CA ASN A 331 5.93 11.48 22.59
C ASN A 331 5.01 10.84 21.53
N PRO A 332 4.53 9.60 21.72
CA PRO A 332 3.66 8.91 20.76
C PRO A 332 2.39 9.67 20.35
N LEU A 333 1.80 10.47 21.25
CA LEU A 333 0.62 11.29 20.98
C LEU A 333 0.93 12.51 20.09
N HIS A 334 2.20 12.85 19.95
CA HIS A 334 2.70 13.99 19.19
C HIS A 334 3.30 13.60 17.84
N LEU A 335 3.26 12.30 17.50
CA LEU A 335 3.84 11.75 16.29
C LEU A 335 2.77 11.33 15.27
N GLU A 336 3.04 11.66 14.02
CA GLU A 336 2.18 11.38 12.88
C GLU A 336 2.98 10.69 11.76
N ALA A 337 2.35 9.72 11.10
CA ALA A 337 2.92 9.02 9.96
C ALA A 337 2.34 9.58 8.66
N ARG A 338 3.17 10.24 7.85
CA ARG A 338 2.71 10.83 6.58
C ARG A 338 2.35 9.73 5.58
N GLY A 339 1.13 9.79 5.04
CA GLY A 339 0.62 8.82 4.06
C GLY A 339 -0.18 7.66 4.68
N LEU A 340 -0.44 7.72 6.00
CA LEU A 340 -1.38 6.85 6.71
C LEU A 340 -2.53 7.70 7.26
N ASP A 341 -3.28 8.32 6.34
CA ASP A 341 -4.28 9.34 6.67
C ASP A 341 -5.55 8.74 7.32
N ASP A 342 -5.73 7.42 7.25
CA ASP A 342 -6.83 6.66 7.85
C ASP A 342 -6.54 6.19 9.29
N VAL A 343 -5.34 6.44 9.80
CA VAL A 343 -4.94 6.03 11.16
C VAL A 343 -5.48 7.02 12.19
N PRO A 344 -6.22 6.57 13.22
CA PRO A 344 -6.70 7.47 14.27
C PRO A 344 -5.54 8.06 15.08
N ILE A 345 -5.72 9.31 15.51
CA ILE A 345 -4.83 9.93 16.50
C ILE A 345 -5.27 9.41 17.88
N PRO A 346 -4.41 8.71 18.62
CA PRO A 346 -4.74 8.19 19.94
C PRO A 346 -4.96 9.35 20.91
N SER A 347 -5.93 9.21 21.81
CA SER A 347 -6.28 10.22 22.80
C SER A 347 -5.51 10.09 24.11
N LYS A 348 -4.84 8.95 24.35
CA LYS A 348 -4.06 8.66 25.57
C LYS A 348 -3.02 7.58 25.30
N ILE A 349 -2.04 7.45 26.19
CA ILE A 349 -1.11 6.32 26.20
C ILE A 349 -1.69 5.24 27.14
N GLU A 350 -1.91 4.03 26.65
CA GLU A 350 -2.60 2.97 27.40
C GLU A 350 -1.81 2.50 28.62
N ASN A 351 -0.50 2.40 28.47
CA ASN A 351 0.43 1.96 29.51
C ASN A 351 1.79 2.60 29.29
N ILE A 352 2.46 2.96 30.39
CA ILE A 352 3.88 3.35 30.39
C ILE A 352 4.61 2.43 31.36
N GLN A 353 5.36 1.48 30.81
CA GLN A 353 6.19 0.55 31.56
C GLN A 353 7.59 0.47 30.92
N LEU A 354 8.60 1.01 31.62
CA LEU A 354 9.96 1.19 31.09
C LEU A 354 10.97 0.17 31.60
N ASN A 355 10.54 -0.79 32.42
CA ASN A 355 11.37 -1.88 32.92
C ASN A 355 10.54 -3.12 33.33
N TYR A 356 11.22 -4.25 33.49
CA TYR A 356 10.70 -5.37 34.28
C TYR A 356 11.12 -5.22 35.74
N VAL A 357 10.23 -5.60 36.68
CA VAL A 357 10.58 -5.73 38.10
C VAL A 357 11.63 -6.84 38.31
N ASN A 358 11.45 -7.99 37.66
CA ASN A 358 12.46 -9.05 37.55
C ASN A 358 12.41 -9.68 36.15
N ILE A 359 13.36 -9.25 35.31
CA ILE A 359 13.42 -9.65 33.90
C ILE A 359 13.69 -11.15 33.71
N PHE A 360 14.58 -11.72 34.54
CA PHE A 360 15.01 -13.11 34.39
C PHE A 360 13.89 -14.09 34.75
N GLU A 361 13.11 -13.79 35.79
CA GLU A 361 11.93 -14.58 36.13
C GLU A 361 10.86 -14.53 35.04
N HIS A 362 10.66 -13.36 34.41
CA HIS A 362 9.67 -13.21 33.36
C HIS A 362 9.99 -14.09 32.15
N PHE A 363 11.22 -14.02 31.63
CA PHE A 363 11.62 -14.82 30.47
C PHE A 363 11.69 -16.32 30.78
N LYS A 364 12.13 -16.71 31.98
CA LYS A 364 12.09 -18.11 32.42
C LYS A 364 10.67 -18.68 32.45
N LYS A 365 9.67 -17.88 32.83
CA LYS A 365 8.25 -18.29 32.81
C LYS A 365 7.70 -18.35 31.38
N ALA A 366 8.09 -17.43 30.50
CA ALA A 366 7.67 -17.41 29.09
C ALA A 366 8.21 -18.62 28.32
N ASP A 367 9.50 -18.96 28.47
CA ASP A 367 10.10 -20.15 27.84
C ASP A 367 9.40 -21.45 28.27
N ASN A 368 9.02 -21.54 29.55
CA ASN A 368 8.29 -22.69 30.09
C ASN A 368 6.85 -22.81 29.56
N GLN A 369 6.25 -21.73 29.04
CA GLN A 369 4.89 -21.74 28.49
C GLN A 369 4.83 -22.03 26.99
N ILE A 370 5.93 -21.78 26.25
CA ILE A 370 5.97 -21.90 24.79
C ILE A 370 6.35 -23.32 24.32
N GLY A 371 6.85 -24.19 25.22
CA GLY A 371 7.08 -25.61 24.92
C GLY A 371 7.98 -25.81 23.69
N GLY A 372 9.25 -25.44 23.78
CA GLY A 372 10.23 -25.64 22.72
C GLY A 372 11.65 -25.80 23.28
N ASP A 373 12.39 -26.75 22.71
CA ASP A 373 13.69 -27.26 23.15
C ASP A 373 14.72 -26.21 23.61
N ARG A 374 15.48 -26.58 24.65
CA ARG A 374 16.70 -25.87 25.05
C ARG A 374 17.66 -25.82 23.87
N PRO A 375 18.26 -24.65 23.54
CA PRO A 375 19.50 -24.65 22.80
C PRO A 375 20.58 -25.26 23.69
N GLU A 376 21.09 -26.43 23.34
CA GLU A 376 22.40 -26.91 23.78
C GLU A 376 23.47 -25.98 23.20
N SER A 377 23.74 -24.89 23.89
CA SER A 377 25.05 -24.25 23.98
C SER A 377 24.86 -22.89 24.61
N LEU A 378 25.30 -22.78 25.86
CA LEU A 378 26.05 -21.66 26.45
C LEU A 378 26.23 -22.01 27.93
N SER A 379 27.16 -22.93 28.17
CA SER A 379 27.92 -23.01 29.41
C SER A 379 29.31 -22.39 29.14
N PRO A 380 29.99 -21.86 30.19
CA PRO A 380 30.75 -20.61 30.14
C PRO A 380 31.85 -20.48 29.08
#